data_AF-A0A5C7KDZ1-F1
#
_entry.id   AF-A0A5C7KDZ1-F1
#
_cell.length_a   1.000
_cell.length_b   1.000
_cell.length_c   1.000
_cell.angle_alpha   90.00
_cell.angle_beta   90.00
_cell.angle_gamma   90.00
#
_symmetry.space_group_name_H-M   'P 1'
#
loop_
_entity.id
_entity.type
_entity.pdbx_description
1 polymer ?
#
loop_
_entity_poly.entity_id
_entity_poly.type
_entity_poly.pdbx_seq_one_letter_code
_entity_poly.pdbx_strand_id
1 'polypeptide(L)'
;MLLITLYALGLTALFAAAVAISRTYCEGFGCMGIGVMWFGWCVVFVAWLVYGSIAYTRVKAVPGRRRLMNRLLAGQCIAGAALVAWWAYRRFG
;
A
#
# COMPACT_ATOMS: atom_id res chain seq x y z
N MET A 1 -20.76 5.30 0.06
CA MET A 1 -19.96 4.62 1.09
C MET A 1 -19.15 3.48 0.50
N LEU A 2 -19.75 2.64 -0.36
CA LEU A 2 -19.17 1.39 -0.86
C LEU A 2 -17.74 1.51 -1.43
N LEU A 3 -17.44 2.56 -2.20
CA LEU A 3 -16.07 2.82 -2.69
C LEU A 3 -15.04 3.08 -1.58
N ILE A 4 -15.42 3.83 -0.55
CA ILE A 4 -14.52 4.18 0.56
C ILE A 4 -14.28 2.96 1.44
N THR A 5 -15.32 2.16 1.69
CA THR A 5 -15.19 0.90 2.45
C THR A 5 -14.36 -0.14 1.71
N LEU A 6 -14.54 -0.29 0.38
CA LEU A 6 -13.69 -1.16 -0.43
C LEU A 6 -12.23 -0.71 -0.41
N TYR A 7 -12.00 0.60 -0.55
CA TYR A 7 -10.65 1.15 -0.51
C TYR A 7 -9.98 0.94 0.85
N ALA A 8 -10.72 1.17 1.96
CA ALA A 8 -10.23 0.93 3.31
C ALA A 8 -9.92 -0.56 3.55
N LEU A 9 -10.79 -1.48 3.11
CA LEU A 9 -10.56 -2.92 3.17
C LEU A 9 -9.29 -3.32 2.40
N GLY A 10 -9.12 -2.83 1.17
CA GLY A 10 -7.92 -3.11 0.40
C GLY A 10 -6.65 -2.52 1.02
N LEU A 11 -6.74 -1.37 1.68
CA LEU A 11 -5.63 -0.79 2.43
C LEU A 11 -5.23 -1.72 3.60
N THR A 12 -6.22 -2.21 4.36
CA THR A 12 -5.95 -3.17 5.45
C THR A 12 -5.37 -4.49 4.95
N ALA A 13 -5.83 -4.99 3.80
CA ALA A 13 -5.29 -6.19 3.17
C ALA A 13 -3.84 -5.99 2.70
N LEU A 14 -3.51 -4.82 2.12
CA LEU A 14 -2.15 -4.46 1.74
C LEU A 14 -1.22 -4.41 2.96
N PHE A 15 -1.67 -3.81 4.08
CA PHE A 15 -0.90 -3.80 5.32
C PHE A 15 -0.72 -5.22 5.89
N ALA A 16 -1.76 -6.04 5.92
CA ALA A 16 -1.69 -7.42 6.37
C ALA A 16 -0.71 -8.24 5.51
N ALA A 17 -0.75 -8.06 4.18
CA ALA A 17 0.19 -8.69 3.25
C ALA A 17 1.63 -8.23 3.51
N ALA A 18 1.87 -6.93 3.74
CA ALA A 18 3.20 -6.42 4.08
C ALA A 18 3.75 -7.04 5.36
N VAL A 19 2.91 -7.18 6.40
CA VAL A 19 3.27 -7.85 7.66
C VAL A 19 3.55 -9.33 7.45
N ALA A 20 2.75 -10.02 6.63
CA ALA A 20 2.98 -11.42 6.31
C ALA A 20 4.31 -11.63 5.58
N ILE A 21 4.64 -10.79 4.58
CA ILE A 21 5.90 -10.84 3.82
C ILE A 21 7.10 -10.44 4.70
N SER A 22 6.92 -9.64 5.74
CA SER A 22 8.00 -9.35 6.69
C SER A 22 8.20 -10.43 7.76
N ARG A 23 7.24 -11.35 7.92
CA ARG A 23 7.34 -12.52 8.80
C ARG A 23 7.83 -13.79 8.10
N THR A 24 7.97 -13.78 6.77
CA THR A 24 8.59 -14.90 6.06
C THR A 24 10.09 -14.90 6.31
N TYR A 25 10.59 -15.98 6.93
CA TYR A 25 12.01 -16.19 7.17
C TYR A 25 12.65 -16.86 5.95
N CYS A 26 13.93 -16.59 5.70
CA CYS A 26 14.65 -17.18 4.56
C CYS A 26 14.94 -18.66 4.81
N GLU A 27 14.09 -19.54 4.29
CA GLU A 27 14.35 -20.97 4.21
C GLU A 27 15.10 -21.25 2.89
N GLY A 28 16.43 -21.37 2.93
CA GLY A 28 17.28 -21.76 1.78
C GLY A 28 17.32 -20.77 0.60
N PHE A 29 17.07 -21.23 -0.64
CA PHE A 29 16.93 -20.36 -1.85
C PHE A 29 15.83 -19.28 -1.71
N GLY A 30 15.02 -19.32 -0.64
CA GLY A 30 13.85 -18.47 -0.36
C GLY A 30 14.12 -16.97 -0.12
N CYS A 31 15.37 -16.54 0.07
CA CYS A 31 15.68 -15.11 0.24
C CYS A 31 15.46 -14.29 -1.06
N MET A 32 15.59 -14.93 -2.24
CA MET A 32 15.20 -14.30 -3.52
C MET A 32 13.67 -14.16 -3.66
N GLY A 33 12.90 -15.12 -3.15
CA GLY A 33 11.43 -15.12 -3.22
C GLY A 33 10.79 -13.96 -2.45
N ILE A 34 11.41 -13.54 -1.35
CA ILE A 34 11.00 -12.36 -0.58
C ILE A 34 11.03 -11.09 -1.44
N GLY A 35 12.06 -10.94 -2.28
CA GLY A 35 12.17 -9.82 -3.22
C GLY A 35 11.05 -9.79 -4.24
N VAL A 36 10.67 -10.96 -4.79
CA VAL A 36 9.58 -11.09 -5.77
C VAL A 36 8.22 -10.83 -5.12
N MET A 37 7.99 -11.30 -3.89
CA MET A 37 6.76 -10.99 -3.13
C MET A 37 6.63 -9.50 -2.85
N TRP A 38 7.72 -8.82 -2.49
CA TRP A 38 7.74 -7.36 -2.34
C TRP A 38 7.49 -6.64 -3.67
N PHE A 39 8.05 -7.13 -4.78
CA PHE A 39 7.77 -6.57 -6.11
C PHE A 39 6.29 -6.70 -6.49
N GLY A 40 5.70 -7.88 -6.29
CA GLY A 40 4.26 -8.10 -6.51
C GLY A 40 3.41 -7.20 -5.61
N TRP A 41 3.79 -7.05 -4.35
CA TRP A 41 3.13 -6.13 -3.42
C TRP A 41 3.20 -4.68 -3.90
N CYS A 42 4.35 -4.21 -4.39
CA CYS A 42 4.50 -2.87 -4.96
C CYS A 42 3.59 -2.64 -6.18
N VAL A 43 3.46 -3.61 -7.09
CA VAL A 43 2.57 -3.51 -8.25
C VAL A 43 1.11 -3.38 -7.79
N VAL A 44 0.67 -4.24 -6.86
CA VAL A 44 -0.69 -4.19 -6.31
C VAL A 44 -0.93 -2.88 -5.54
N PHE A 45 0.07 -2.39 -4.81
CA PHE A 45 0.02 -1.13 -4.09
C PHE A 45 -0.19 0.06 -5.04
N VAL A 46 0.57 0.13 -6.13
CA VAL A 46 0.42 1.19 -7.16
C VAL A 46 -0.96 1.09 -7.82
N ALA A 47 -1.40 -0.11 -8.19
CA ALA A 47 -2.73 -0.31 -8.76
C ALA A 47 -3.84 0.15 -7.80
N TRP A 48 -3.69 -0.12 -6.50
CA TRP A 48 -4.65 0.31 -5.49
C TRP A 48 -4.63 1.83 -5.27
N LEU A 49 -3.47 2.47 -5.40
CA LEU A 49 -3.31 3.92 -5.34
C LEU A 49 -4.00 4.60 -6.53
N VAL A 50 -3.89 4.02 -7.74
CA VAL A 50 -4.63 4.46 -8.93
C VAL A 50 -6.13 4.28 -8.73
N TYR A 51 -6.57 3.16 -8.17
CA TYR A 51 -7.99 2.96 -7.84
C TYR A 51 -8.49 4.01 -6.83
N GLY A 52 -7.69 4.31 -5.79
CA GLY A 52 -7.98 5.35 -4.80
C GLY A 52 -8.09 6.76 -5.40
N SER A 53 -7.22 7.10 -6.37
CA SER A 53 -7.26 8.40 -7.05
C SER A 53 -8.48 8.52 -7.97
N ILE A 54 -8.84 7.46 -8.70
CA ILE A 54 -10.08 7.40 -9.49
C ILE A 54 -11.30 7.53 -8.56
N ALA A 55 -11.34 6.79 -7.45
CA ALA A 55 -12.39 6.90 -6.45
C ALA A 55 -12.49 8.33 -5.89
N TYR A 56 -11.36 8.98 -5.63
CA TYR A 56 -11.31 10.37 -5.17
C TYR A 56 -11.94 11.34 -6.18
N THR A 57 -11.66 11.18 -7.49
CA THR A 57 -12.30 12.01 -8.54
C THR A 57 -13.82 11.84 -8.59
N ARG A 58 -14.33 10.63 -8.29
CA ARG A 58 -15.77 10.32 -8.26
C ARG A 58 -16.48 10.82 -6.99
N VAL A 59 -15.75 11.00 -5.89
CA VAL A 59 -16.29 11.43 -4.59
C VAL A 59 -16.38 12.96 -4.45
N LYS A 60 -16.03 13.73 -5.50
CA LYS A 60 -16.07 15.21 -5.57
C LYS A 60 -17.36 15.86 -5.06
N ALA A 61 -18.50 15.16 -5.08
CA ALA A 61 -19.80 15.70 -4.72
C ALA A 61 -20.02 15.96 -3.20
N VAL A 62 -19.17 15.44 -2.29
CA VAL A 62 -19.39 15.59 -0.84
C VAL A 62 -18.11 16.05 -0.11
N PRO A 63 -18.06 17.28 0.45
CA PRO A 63 -16.84 17.87 1.00
C PRO A 63 -16.23 17.12 2.19
N GLY A 64 -17.06 16.50 3.05
CA GLY A 64 -16.57 15.70 4.19
C GLY A 64 -15.85 14.41 3.78
N ARG A 65 -16.33 13.73 2.72
CA ARG A 65 -15.69 12.49 2.22
C ARG A 65 -14.39 12.77 1.48
N ARG A 66 -14.27 13.95 0.87
CA ARG A 66 -13.04 14.38 0.20
C ARG A 66 -11.87 14.48 1.18
N ARG A 67 -12.08 15.09 2.36
CA ARG A 67 -11.03 15.19 3.41
C ARG A 67 -10.56 13.83 3.90
N LEU A 68 -11.49 12.89 4.10
CA LEU A 68 -11.18 11.53 4.56
C LEU A 68 -10.36 10.76 3.52
N MET A 69 -10.78 10.77 2.25
CA MET A 69 -10.02 10.15 1.17
C MET A 69 -8.64 10.79 0.99
N ASN A 70 -8.53 12.12 1.12
CA ASN A 70 -7.25 12.80 0.97
C ASN A 70 -6.25 12.39 2.08
N ARG A 71 -6.75 12.21 3.32
CA ARG A 71 -5.93 11.67 4.43
C ARG A 71 -5.51 10.22 4.17
N LEU A 72 -6.41 9.38 3.64
CA LEU A 72 -6.10 7.99 3.31
C LEU A 72 -5.07 7.90 2.18
N LEU A 73 -5.20 8.71 1.12
CA LEU A 73 -4.21 8.79 0.04
C LEU A 73 -2.87 9.29 0.54
N ALA A 74 -2.87 10.36 1.36
CA ALA A 74 -1.65 10.87 1.96
C ALA A 74 -0.97 9.82 2.85
N GLY A 75 -1.75 9.10 3.65
CA GLY A 75 -1.27 7.98 4.46
C GLY A 75 -0.68 6.86 3.62
N GLN A 76 -1.31 6.51 2.50
CA GLN A 76 -0.78 5.53 1.56
C GLN A 76 0.56 6.02 0.96
N CYS A 77 0.65 7.27 0.49
CA CYS A 77 1.89 7.82 -0.03
C CYS A 77 3.01 7.85 1.02
N ILE A 78 2.73 8.26 2.26
CA ILE A 78 3.71 8.27 3.35
C ILE A 78 4.16 6.85 3.70
N ALA A 79 3.24 5.89 3.77
CA ALA A 79 3.56 4.49 4.03
C ALA A 79 4.44 3.91 2.92
N GLY A 80 4.13 4.20 1.64
CA GLY A 80 4.96 3.80 0.51
C GLY A 80 6.36 4.42 0.56
N ALA A 81 6.46 5.73 0.85
CA ALA A 81 7.72 6.42 0.97
C ALA A 81 8.58 5.90 2.13
N ALA A 82 7.97 5.63 3.29
CA ALA A 82 8.63 5.04 4.45
C ALA A 82 9.16 3.62 4.13
N LEU A 83 8.40 2.84 3.35
CA LEU A 83 8.81 1.51 2.92
C LEU A 83 10.00 1.55 1.96
N VAL A 84 9.98 2.46 1.00
CA VAL A 84 11.12 2.71 0.09
C VAL A 84 12.35 3.18 0.87
N ALA A 85 12.17 4.10 1.82
CA ALA A 85 13.25 4.60 2.67
C ALA A 85 13.84 3.49 3.54
N TRP A 86 13.02 2.62 4.11
CA TRP A 86 13.47 1.46 4.90
C TRP A 86 14.24 0.44 4.04
N TRP A 87 13.76 0.18 2.82
CA TRP A 87 14.47 -0.68 1.88
C TRP A 87 15.82 -0.08 1.49
N ALA A 88 15.87 1.22 1.16
CA ALA A 88 17.10 1.92 0.82
C ALA A 88 18.10 1.92 1.98
N TYR A 89 17.63 2.17 3.20
CA TYR A 89 18.45 2.12 4.42
C TYR A 89 19.07 0.73 4.62
N ARG A 90 18.30 -0.34 4.48
CA ARG A 90 18.84 -1.71 4.56
C ARG A 90 19.78 -2.10 3.42
N ARG A 91 19.68 -1.44 2.27
CA ARG A 91 20.49 -1.75 1.08
C ARG A 91 21.84 -1.03 1.08
N PHE A 92 21.89 0.20 1.61
CA PHE A 92 23.05 1.09 1.55
C PHE A 92 23.66 1.45 2.91
N GLY A 93 23.00 1.09 4.02
CA GLY A 93 23.48 1.30 5.39
C GLY A 93 24.09 0.07 6.03
#